data_AF-A0A7S3FE59-F1
#
_entry.id   AF-A0A7S3FE59-F1
#
_cell.length_a   1.000
_cell.length_b   1.000
_cell.length_c   1.000
_cell.angle_alpha   90.00
_cell.angle_beta   90.00
_cell.angle_gamma   90.00
#
_symmetry.space_group_name_H-M   'P 1'
#
loop_
_entity.id
_entity.type
_entity.pdbx_description
1 polymer ?
#
loop_
_entity_poly.entity_id
_entity_poly.type
_entity_poly.pdbx_seq_one_letter_code
_entity_poly.pdbx_strand_id
1 'polypeptide(L)'
;AAAPRRRAPGGAPLVCRRLPPLLLARRRGRCVSSAAMGKASKDKRDIYYRKAKEEGWRARSAFKLLQVDEAFGVLEGARRVVDLCAAPGSWSQVLSRQLVVPYRERARDGLLTEVEKAAGEPKVVAVDLQPMAPIEGVVCIQGDITSERTARQDADGRVGSAEPAD
;
A
#
# COMPACT_ATOMS: atom_id res chain seq x y z
N ALA A 1 -33.88 28.41 -44.99
CA ALA A 1 -35.33 28.33 -45.25
C ALA A 1 -35.73 26.86 -45.20
N ALA A 2 -36.33 26.39 -44.11
CA ALA A 2 -37.78 26.30 -43.86
C ALA A 2 -38.23 24.82 -43.98
N ALA A 3 -38.55 24.24 -42.83
CA ALA A 3 -39.14 22.91 -42.67
C ALA A 3 -40.57 22.83 -43.24
N PRO A 4 -41.14 21.62 -43.38
CA PRO A 4 -42.55 21.40 -43.14
C PRO A 4 -42.79 20.68 -41.82
N ARG A 5 -43.74 21.24 -41.08
CA ARG A 5 -44.28 20.82 -39.78
C ARG A 5 -45.49 19.89 -39.97
N ARG A 6 -45.92 19.31 -38.83
CA ARG A 6 -47.27 18.83 -38.41
C ARG A 6 -47.48 17.32 -38.60
N ARG A 7 -48.11 16.57 -37.68
CA ARG A 7 -48.79 16.85 -36.39
C ARG A 7 -49.03 15.50 -35.66
N ALA A 8 -48.95 15.49 -34.33
CA ALA A 8 -49.59 14.50 -33.45
C ALA A 8 -51.13 14.78 -33.36
N PRO A 9 -52.00 13.90 -32.78
CA PRO A 9 -52.07 13.70 -31.31
C PRO A 9 -52.65 12.35 -30.79
N GLY A 10 -52.58 12.18 -29.44
CA GLY A 10 -53.44 11.32 -28.62
C GLY A 10 -52.76 10.04 -28.11
N GLY A 11 -52.79 9.64 -26.84
CA GLY A 11 -53.54 10.05 -25.65
C GLY A 11 -53.54 8.86 -24.67
N ALA A 12 -53.23 9.09 -23.39
CA ALA A 12 -52.99 8.09 -22.33
C ALA A 12 -54.26 7.35 -21.84
N PRO A 13 -54.12 6.34 -20.93
CA PRO A 13 -54.12 6.60 -19.48
C PRO A 13 -53.05 5.77 -18.71
N LEU A 14 -52.32 6.35 -17.75
CA LEU A 14 -52.63 6.42 -16.32
C LEU A 14 -53.01 5.07 -15.66
N VAL A 15 -52.04 4.45 -14.99
CA VAL A 15 -52.31 3.71 -13.75
C VAL A 15 -51.33 4.17 -12.67
N CYS A 16 -51.88 4.96 -11.77
CA CYS A 16 -51.36 5.30 -10.46
C CYS A 16 -51.71 4.15 -9.50
N ARG A 17 -50.73 3.56 -8.81
CA ARG A 17 -50.99 2.84 -7.55
C ARG A 17 -50.11 3.40 -6.45
N ARG A 18 -50.83 3.82 -5.41
CA ARG A 18 -50.43 4.56 -4.21
C ARG A 18 -49.79 3.60 -3.18
N LEU A 19 -48.73 4.06 -2.51
CA LEU A 19 -48.36 3.70 -1.11
C LEU A 19 -49.41 4.32 -0.14
N PRO A 20 -49.56 3.96 1.17
CA PRO A 20 -48.50 3.93 2.22
C PRO A 20 -48.86 3.00 3.45
N PRO A 21 -48.60 3.33 4.73
CA PRO A 21 -47.35 3.62 5.47
C PRO A 21 -47.12 2.64 6.64
N LEU A 22 -45.89 2.39 7.08
CA LEU A 22 -45.67 2.04 8.49
C LEU A 22 -44.48 2.82 9.07
N LEU A 23 -44.86 3.64 10.04
CA LEU A 23 -44.00 4.27 11.03
C LEU A 23 -43.14 3.23 11.74
N LEU A 24 -41.85 3.52 11.90
CA LEU A 24 -41.34 3.62 13.26
C LEU A 24 -40.29 4.73 13.35
N ALA A 25 -40.74 5.85 13.89
CA ALA A 25 -39.88 6.88 14.43
C ALA A 25 -38.95 6.27 15.49
N ARG A 26 -37.64 6.46 15.32
CA ARG A 26 -36.75 6.69 16.47
C ARG A 26 -35.92 7.93 16.23
N ARG A 27 -36.53 9.05 16.63
CA ARG A 27 -35.78 10.20 17.14
C ARG A 27 -34.90 9.71 18.29
N ARG A 28 -33.58 9.81 18.12
CA ARG A 28 -32.68 10.10 19.24
C ARG A 28 -31.74 11.21 18.81
N GLY A 29 -32.22 12.44 19.01
CA GLY A 29 -31.31 13.53 19.30
C GLY A 29 -30.58 13.21 20.59
N ARG A 30 -29.25 13.21 20.52
CA ARG A 30 -28.33 13.63 21.58
C ARG A 30 -26.94 13.76 20.95
N CYS A 31 -26.59 14.96 20.51
CA CYS A 31 -25.20 15.38 20.61
C CYS A 31 -25.18 16.35 21.80
N VAL A 32 -25.01 15.80 23.00
CA VAL A 32 -24.77 16.61 24.19
C VAL A 32 -23.30 16.94 24.17
N SER A 33 -23.02 18.23 24.12
CA SER A 33 -21.72 18.84 24.31
C SER A 33 -21.01 18.24 25.53
N SER A 34 -19.73 17.91 25.39
CA SER A 34 -18.83 18.01 26.53
C SER A 34 -17.42 18.29 26.05
N ALA A 35 -16.94 19.47 26.45
CA ALA A 35 -15.58 19.91 26.30
C ALA A 35 -14.62 18.88 26.93
N ALA A 36 -13.66 18.41 26.13
CA ALA A 36 -12.37 18.00 26.64
C ALA A 36 -11.31 18.83 25.89
N MET A 37 -11.25 20.11 26.25
CA MET A 37 -10.14 21.01 25.90
C MET A 37 -8.89 20.48 26.60
N GLY A 38 -8.19 19.56 25.93
CA GLY A 38 -6.98 18.91 26.47
C GLY A 38 -6.24 17.94 25.55
N LYS A 39 -6.47 17.93 24.23
CA LYS A 39 -5.82 16.95 23.31
C LYS A 39 -5.30 17.50 21.97
N ALA A 40 -5.26 18.81 21.75
CA ALA A 40 -4.84 19.38 20.46
C ALA A 40 -3.36 19.12 20.09
N SER A 41 -2.49 18.77 21.05
CA SER A 41 -1.08 18.43 20.82
C SER A 41 -0.83 16.93 20.55
N LYS A 42 -1.83 16.06 20.78
CA LYS A 42 -1.71 14.62 20.56
C LYS A 42 -2.15 14.22 19.14
N ASP A 43 -3.16 14.89 18.59
CA ASP A 43 -3.68 14.63 17.24
C ASP A 43 -2.70 14.92 16.11
N LYS A 44 -1.86 15.97 16.22
CA LYS A 44 -0.85 16.28 15.20
C LYS A 44 0.22 15.19 15.05
N ARG A 45 0.55 14.48 16.14
CA ARG A 45 1.57 13.40 16.12
C ARG A 45 1.08 12.13 15.40
N ASP A 46 -0.22 11.99 15.22
CA ASP A 46 -0.85 10.79 14.68
C ASP A 46 -1.31 10.93 13.22
N ILE A 47 -1.03 12.05 12.54
CA ILE A 47 -1.40 12.26 11.13
C ILE A 47 -0.77 11.19 10.24
N TYR A 48 0.55 10.99 10.33
CA TYR A 48 1.25 9.96 9.55
C TYR A 48 0.92 8.55 9.99
N TYR A 49 0.47 8.36 11.23
CA TYR A 49 0.00 7.06 11.68
C TYR A 49 -1.34 6.70 11.02
N ARG A 50 -2.30 7.65 11.00
CA ARG A 50 -3.58 7.48 10.29
C ARG A 50 -3.37 7.30 8.80
N LYS A 51 -2.56 8.17 8.18
CA LYS A 51 -2.19 8.06 6.76
C LYS A 51 -1.53 6.73 6.43
N ALA A 52 -0.63 6.23 7.29
CA ALA A 52 -0.02 4.92 7.11
C ALA A 52 -1.07 3.80 7.10
N LYS A 53 -2.05 3.85 8.01
CA LYS A 53 -3.13 2.86 8.06
C LYS A 53 -4.07 2.96 6.86
N GLU A 54 -4.40 4.17 6.42
CA GLU A 54 -5.23 4.43 5.23
C GLU A 54 -4.57 3.87 3.95
N GLU A 55 -3.25 4.04 3.80
CA GLU A 55 -2.48 3.55 2.64
C GLU A 55 -1.99 2.09 2.78
N GLY A 56 -2.30 1.44 3.90
CA GLY A 56 -1.94 0.04 4.16
C GLY A 56 -0.47 -0.20 4.47
N TRP A 57 0.26 0.80 4.96
CA TRP A 57 1.62 0.66 5.46
C TRP A 57 1.64 0.07 6.88
N ARG A 58 2.62 -0.79 7.17
CA ARG A 58 2.76 -1.42 8.50
C ARG A 58 3.11 -0.41 9.59
N ALA A 59 3.89 0.63 9.27
CA ALA A 59 4.30 1.69 10.18
C ALA A 59 4.48 3.05 9.47
N ARG A 60 4.44 4.12 10.26
CA ARG A 60 4.64 5.51 9.80
C ARG A 60 6.05 5.80 9.26
N SER A 61 7.02 4.91 9.50
CA SER A 61 8.39 5.05 9.01
C SER A 61 8.48 4.95 7.48
N ALA A 62 7.51 4.31 6.81
CA ALA A 62 7.43 4.25 5.35
C ALA A 62 7.55 5.63 4.70
N PHE A 63 6.87 6.65 5.27
CA PHE A 63 6.91 8.02 4.74
C PHE A 63 8.30 8.65 4.79
N LYS A 64 9.15 8.23 5.73
CA LYS A 64 10.53 8.76 5.79
C LYS A 64 11.32 8.33 4.56
N LEU A 65 11.22 7.05 4.19
CA LEU A 65 11.91 6.52 3.02
C LEU A 65 11.35 7.14 1.73
N LEU A 66 10.02 7.25 1.62
CA LEU A 66 9.38 7.92 0.48
C LEU A 66 9.83 9.38 0.32
N GLN A 67 9.91 10.14 1.42
CA GLN A 67 10.39 11.53 1.40
C GLN A 67 11.88 11.64 1.06
N VAL A 68 12.70 10.71 1.54
CA VAL A 68 14.13 10.65 1.21
C VAL A 68 14.31 10.32 -0.27
N ASP A 69 13.54 9.37 -0.79
CA ASP A 69 13.58 9.02 -2.21
C ASP A 69 13.09 10.17 -3.09
N GLU A 70 12.04 10.89 -2.71
CA GLU A 70 11.57 12.09 -3.42
C GLU A 70 12.63 13.20 -3.44
N ALA A 71 13.39 13.37 -2.35
CA ALA A 71 14.40 14.43 -2.24
C ALA A 71 15.74 14.09 -2.92
N PHE A 72 16.15 12.82 -2.92
CA PHE A 72 17.51 12.40 -3.30
C PHE A 72 17.56 11.32 -4.39
N GLY A 73 16.42 10.73 -4.80
CA GLY A 73 16.36 9.67 -5.80
C GLY A 73 17.14 8.41 -5.40
N VAL A 74 17.17 8.07 -4.11
CA VAL A 74 18.05 6.99 -3.59
C VAL A 74 17.72 5.61 -4.15
N LEU A 75 16.49 5.40 -4.61
CA LEU A 75 16.06 4.13 -5.19
C LEU A 75 16.25 4.10 -6.72
N GLU A 76 16.62 5.21 -7.35
CA GLU A 76 16.81 5.25 -8.80
C GLU A 76 17.98 4.37 -9.22
N GLY A 77 17.72 3.42 -10.13
CA GLY A 77 18.72 2.45 -10.59
C GLY A 77 19.09 1.37 -9.56
N ALA A 78 18.50 1.37 -8.36
CA ALA A 78 18.78 0.37 -7.35
C ALA A 78 18.24 -1.01 -7.78
N ARG A 79 19.14 -2.00 -7.89
CA ARG A 79 18.80 -3.39 -8.28
C ARG A 79 18.86 -4.36 -7.12
N ARG A 80 19.74 -4.12 -6.16
CA ARG A 80 19.88 -4.95 -4.97
C ARG A 80 19.81 -4.05 -3.76
N VAL A 81 18.84 -4.30 -2.89
CA VAL A 81 18.63 -3.51 -1.69
C VAL A 81 18.52 -4.45 -0.50
N VAL A 82 19.23 -4.10 0.57
CA VAL A 82 19.17 -4.80 1.85
C VAL A 82 18.58 -3.87 2.90
N ASP A 83 17.50 -4.30 3.54
CA ASP A 83 16.83 -3.60 4.63
C ASP A 83 17.23 -4.28 5.95
N LEU A 84 18.08 -3.60 6.74
CA LEU A 84 18.59 -4.12 8.01
C LEU A 84 17.71 -3.62 9.17
N CYS A 85 17.42 -4.50 10.13
CA CYS A 85 16.47 -4.24 11.22
C CYS A 85 15.07 -3.88 10.70
N ALA A 86 14.61 -4.67 9.72
CA ALA A 86 13.42 -4.36 8.94
C ALA A 86 12.11 -4.48 9.71
N ALA A 87 12.02 -5.28 10.79
CA ALA A 87 10.75 -5.58 11.45
C ALA A 87 10.05 -4.29 11.95
N PRO A 88 8.76 -4.06 11.65
CA PRO A 88 7.77 -4.96 11.06
C PRO A 88 7.70 -4.98 9.51
N GLY A 89 8.54 -4.22 8.81
CA GLY A 89 8.74 -4.30 7.36
C GLY A 89 8.25 -3.13 6.54
N SER A 90 8.14 -1.94 7.13
CA SER A 90 7.51 -0.79 6.43
C SER A 90 8.38 -0.21 5.32
N TRP A 91 9.69 -0.24 5.48
CA TRP A 91 10.63 0.17 4.44
C TRP A 91 10.71 -0.88 3.33
N SER A 92 10.82 -2.16 3.69
CA SER A 92 10.65 -3.29 2.79
C SER A 92 9.37 -3.21 1.93
N GLN A 93 8.23 -2.80 2.48
CA GLN A 93 7.01 -2.58 1.68
C GLN A 93 7.20 -1.47 0.64
N VAL A 94 7.84 -0.36 1.01
CA VAL A 94 8.12 0.75 0.10
C VAL A 94 9.04 0.29 -1.03
N LEU A 95 10.13 -0.42 -0.68
CA LEU A 95 11.07 -0.98 -1.65
C LEU A 95 10.39 -1.91 -2.65
N SER A 96 9.50 -2.78 -2.19
CA SER A 96 8.71 -3.65 -3.07
C SER A 96 7.84 -2.84 -4.03
N ARG A 97 7.07 -1.87 -3.52
CA ARG A 97 6.16 -1.05 -4.34
C ARG A 97 6.88 -0.12 -5.31
N GLN A 98 8.10 0.31 -5.00
CA GLN A 98 8.88 1.23 -5.86
C GLN A 98 9.77 0.50 -6.87
N LEU A 99 10.33 -0.65 -6.50
CA LEU A 99 11.32 -1.36 -7.34
C LEU A 99 10.73 -2.61 -7.99
N VAL A 100 10.17 -3.52 -7.19
CA VAL A 100 9.83 -4.87 -7.64
C VAL A 100 8.52 -4.88 -8.42
N VAL A 101 7.46 -4.30 -7.86
CA VAL A 101 6.13 -4.27 -8.50
C VAL A 101 6.17 -3.56 -9.86
N PRO A 102 6.74 -2.34 -9.99
CA PRO A 102 6.78 -1.65 -11.28
C PRO A 102 7.63 -2.39 -12.30
N TYR A 103 8.73 -3.03 -11.88
CA TYR A 103 9.52 -3.87 -12.77
C TYR A 103 8.70 -5.06 -13.30
N ARG A 104 7.97 -5.77 -12.43
CA ARG A 104 7.15 -6.93 -12.81
C ARG A 104 5.98 -6.56 -13.72
N GLU A 105 5.34 -5.42 -13.47
CA GLU A 105 4.26 -4.91 -14.32
C GLU A 105 4.80 -4.56 -15.71
N ARG A 106 5.90 -3.79 -15.80
CA ARG A 106 6.55 -3.51 -17.08
C ARG A 106 7.04 -4.78 -17.79
N ALA A 107 7.52 -5.77 -17.05
CA ALA A 107 7.93 -7.07 -17.58
C ALA A 107 6.76 -7.81 -18.21
N ARG A 108 5.60 -7.84 -17.53
CA ARG A 108 4.37 -8.46 -18.02
C ARG A 108 3.87 -7.79 -19.30
N ASP A 109 3.91 -6.47 -19.34
CA ASP A 109 3.43 -5.69 -20.49
C ASP A 109 4.43 -5.66 -21.65
N GLY A 110 5.65 -6.20 -21.46
CA GLY A 110 6.71 -6.20 -22.46
C GLY A 110 7.37 -4.83 -22.67
N LEU A 111 7.20 -3.90 -21.74
CA LEU A 111 7.75 -2.53 -21.78
C LEU A 111 9.15 -2.40 -21.18
N LEU A 112 9.79 -3.50 -20.78
CA LEU A 112 11.16 -3.43 -20.29
C LEU A 112 12.14 -3.04 -21.39
N THR A 113 12.99 -2.09 -21.09
CA THR A 113 14.14 -1.74 -21.94
C THR A 113 15.17 -2.87 -21.95
N GLU A 114 15.98 -2.94 -23.00
CA GLU A 114 17.07 -3.93 -23.08
C GLU A 114 18.09 -3.78 -21.95
N VAL A 115 18.32 -2.54 -21.49
CA VAL A 115 19.14 -2.23 -20.30
C VAL A 115 18.53 -2.86 -19.06
N GLU A 116 17.22 -2.77 -18.88
CA GLU A 116 16.55 -3.35 -17.72
C GLU A 116 16.52 -4.86 -17.73
N LYS A 117 16.30 -5.48 -18.90
CA LYS A 117 16.38 -6.93 -19.07
C LYS A 117 17.79 -7.44 -18.77
N ALA A 118 18.82 -6.77 -19.28
CA ALA A 118 20.22 -7.12 -19.03
C ALA A 118 20.59 -7.02 -17.54
N ALA A 119 20.07 -6.00 -16.85
CA ALA A 119 20.33 -5.80 -15.42
C ALA A 119 19.51 -6.72 -14.49
N GLY A 120 18.44 -7.35 -15.00
CA GLY A 120 17.64 -8.35 -14.28
C GLY A 120 16.68 -7.79 -13.22
N GLU A 121 15.82 -8.66 -12.68
CA GLU A 121 14.80 -8.28 -11.69
C GLU A 121 15.43 -7.70 -10.41
N PRO A 122 14.93 -6.56 -9.90
CA PRO A 122 15.36 -6.03 -8.61
C PRO A 122 15.11 -7.02 -7.48
N LYS A 123 16.09 -7.18 -6.60
CA LYS A 123 16.02 -8.04 -5.42
C LYS A 123 16.07 -7.20 -4.14
N VAL A 124 15.10 -7.44 -3.27
CA VAL A 124 15.03 -6.82 -1.95
C VAL A 124 15.16 -7.91 -0.90
N VAL A 125 16.12 -7.77 0.00
CA VAL A 125 16.33 -8.68 1.14
C VAL A 125 16.10 -7.88 2.43
N ALA A 126 15.30 -8.41 3.33
CA ALA A 126 15.00 -7.81 4.61
C ALA A 126 15.50 -8.72 5.73
N VAL A 127 16.33 -8.17 6.62
CA VAL A 127 16.99 -8.92 7.69
C VAL A 127 16.59 -8.35 9.04
N ASP A 128 16.12 -9.20 9.94
CA ASP A 128 15.83 -8.83 11.33
C ASP A 128 15.97 -10.04 12.27
N LEU A 129 16.20 -9.78 13.55
CA LEU A 129 16.13 -10.79 14.60
C LEU A 129 14.69 -11.27 14.85
N GLN A 130 13.74 -10.34 14.73
CA GLN A 130 12.32 -10.58 14.92
C GLN A 130 11.69 -11.18 13.66
N PRO A 131 10.77 -12.14 13.82
CA PRO A 131 10.03 -12.68 12.69
C PRO A 131 9.13 -11.60 12.10
N MET A 132 9.03 -11.60 10.77
CA MET A 132 8.26 -10.63 10.01
C MET A 132 7.28 -11.33 9.08
N ALA A 133 6.05 -10.80 8.98
CA ALA A 133 5.08 -11.33 8.03
C ALA A 133 5.60 -11.14 6.59
N PRO A 134 5.41 -12.11 5.69
CA PRO A 134 5.95 -12.05 4.33
C PRO A 134 5.45 -10.81 3.59
N ILE A 135 6.32 -10.23 2.77
CA ILE A 135 6.03 -9.10 1.90
C ILE A 135 6.27 -9.55 0.46
N GLU A 136 5.37 -9.20 -0.44
CA GLU A 136 5.51 -9.54 -1.85
C GLU A 136 6.82 -8.99 -2.43
N GLY A 137 7.56 -9.84 -3.15
CA GLY A 137 8.79 -9.41 -3.80
C GLY A 137 9.98 -9.16 -2.86
N VAL A 138 9.83 -9.43 -1.56
CA VAL A 138 10.90 -9.24 -0.56
C VAL A 138 11.27 -10.58 0.06
N VAL A 139 12.55 -10.89 0.04
CA VAL A 139 13.10 -12.04 0.75
C VAL A 139 13.30 -11.66 2.21
N CYS A 140 12.55 -12.27 3.12
CA CYS A 140 12.65 -12.00 4.54
C CYS A 140 13.53 -13.06 5.20
N ILE A 141 14.64 -12.65 5.82
CA ILE A 141 15.57 -13.50 6.56
C ILE A 141 15.46 -13.14 8.04
N GLN A 142 15.19 -14.15 8.87
CA GLN A 142 15.30 -14.00 10.30
C GLN A 142 16.72 -14.38 10.72
N GLY A 143 17.49 -13.42 11.25
CA GLY A 143 18.88 -13.66 11.62
C GLY A 143 19.54 -12.44 12.26
N ASP A 144 20.66 -12.71 12.93
CA ASP A 144 21.51 -11.65 13.48
C ASP A 144 22.39 -11.07 12.37
N ILE A 145 22.39 -9.74 12.24
CA ILE A 145 23.21 -9.01 11.27
C ILE A 145 24.71 -9.12 11.56
N THR A 146 25.09 -9.44 12.81
CA THR A 146 26.49 -9.61 13.21
C THR A 146 27.03 -11.00 12.87
N SER A 147 26.15 -11.95 12.52
CA SER A 147 26.52 -13.32 12.19
C SER A 147 26.91 -13.47 10.72
N GLU A 148 28.07 -14.07 10.46
CA GLU A 148 28.52 -14.39 9.10
C GLU A 148 27.56 -15.30 8.34
N ARG A 149 26.79 -16.14 9.04
CA ARG A 149 25.80 -17.01 8.40
C ARG A 149 24.73 -16.18 7.68
N THR A 150 24.20 -15.17 8.36
CA THR A 150 23.18 -14.27 7.82
C THR A 150 23.75 -13.45 6.66
N ALA A 151 25.00 -12.99 6.81
CA ALA A 151 25.74 -12.20 5.81
C ALA A 151 26.24 -13.00 4.58
N ARG A 152 26.12 -14.33 4.59
CA ARG A 152 26.31 -15.17 3.39
C ARG A 152 24.98 -15.46 2.72
N GLN A 153 23.93 -15.65 3.52
CA GLN A 153 22.58 -15.96 3.04
C GLN A 153 21.94 -14.80 2.26
N ASP A 154 22.19 -13.56 2.66
CA ASP A 154 21.78 -12.35 1.93
C ASP A 154 22.57 -12.17 0.62
N ALA A 155 23.89 -12.40 0.62
CA ALA A 155 24.77 -12.26 -0.54
C ALA A 155 24.38 -13.21 -1.69
N ASP A 156 24.02 -14.44 -1.34
CA ASP A 156 23.63 -15.45 -2.33
C ASP A 156 22.21 -15.24 -2.87
N GLY A 157 21.37 -14.44 -2.17
CA GLY A 157 19.99 -14.17 -2.56
C GLY A 157 19.13 -15.43 -2.77
N ARG A 158 19.60 -16.58 -2.26
CA ARG A 158 18.91 -17.85 -2.26
C ARG A 158 18.29 -18.03 -0.89
N VAL A 159 16.97 -18.02 -0.83
CA VAL A 159 16.25 -18.59 0.31
C VAL A 159 16.58 -20.07 0.30
N GLY A 160 17.56 -20.48 1.10
CA GLY A 160 17.69 -21.88 1.48
C GLY A 160 16.35 -22.29 2.06
N SER A 161 15.75 -23.34 1.49
CA SER A 161 14.66 -24.07 2.13
C SER A 161 15.05 -24.27 3.59
N ALA A 162 14.23 -23.74 4.50
CA ALA A 162 14.44 -23.90 5.93
C ALA A 162 14.59 -25.39 6.25
N GLU A 163 15.79 -25.82 6.59
CA GLU A 163 16.00 -27.08 7.30
C GLU A 163 15.34 -26.93 8.68
N PRO A 164 14.50 -27.89 9.11
CA PRO A 164 13.91 -27.86 10.44
C PRO A 164 15.04 -28.04 11.48
N ALA A 165 15.01 -27.23 12.54
CA ALA A 165 15.87 -27.45 13.69
C ALA A 165 15.39 -28.70 14.43
N ASP A 166 16.25 -29.73 14.48
CA ASP A 166 16.18 -30.84 15.44
C ASP A 166 16.42 -30.36 16.88
#